data_AF-A0A4S4C200-F1
#
_entry.id   AF-A0A4S4C200-F1
#
_cell.length_a   1.000
_cell.length_b   1.000
_cell.length_c   1.000
_cell.angle_alpha   90.00
_cell.angle_beta   90.00
_cell.angle_gamma   90.00
#
_symmetry.space_group_name_H-M   'P 1'
#
loop_
_entity.id
_entity.type
_entity.pdbx_description
1 polymer ?
#
loop_
_entity_poly.entity_id
_entity_poly.type
_entity_poly.pdbx_seq_one_letter_code
_entity_poly.pdbx_strand_id
1 'polypeptide(L)'
;MGNRPASRATSPLMQASLSGETERVDYTYDNNGNMISKSTEERKKTDPMNLPEPTFGIFVYGQVTDNPRIVTVLEGVARYEYDVFNQLIRVSMGNGGASYQYNGEGLRVRKTGSDGETTNYMYEYDKVVLETDGNGKQTARNLYGLNLATRTVGTATYSYLYNGHADVTSLTDASGVVQSTYYYDAFGNIVSQTGTINSPFRYAGYQYDDESDLYYLNARYYDPKIARFLSEDTYAGKAEDPLSLNRYMYVNNEPVMYYDPTGHWCQSSKGSHAGSTPDKCTDPNDFIPDGVSPARWSHVSFFTSPPAV
;
A
#
# COMPACT_ATOMS: atom_id res chain seq x y z
N MET A 1 -30.35 9.75 -1.77
CA MET A 1 -28.90 9.59 -2.07
C MET A 1 -28.51 10.74 -2.98
N GLY A 2 -27.93 11.80 -2.42
CA GLY A 2 -27.50 12.95 -3.21
C GLY A 2 -26.20 12.60 -3.93
N ASN A 3 -26.15 12.80 -5.25
CA ASN A 3 -24.91 12.74 -6.02
C ASN A 3 -23.92 13.73 -5.41
N ARG A 4 -22.89 13.24 -4.71
CA ARG A 4 -21.71 14.04 -4.42
C ARG A 4 -21.02 14.32 -5.75
N PRO A 5 -20.78 15.58 -6.14
CA PRO A 5 -20.07 15.88 -7.37
C PRO A 5 -18.62 15.39 -7.26
N ALA A 6 -18.06 14.92 -8.37
CA ALA A 6 -16.65 14.58 -8.50
C ALA A 6 -15.81 15.73 -7.92
N SER A 7 -14.98 15.41 -6.94
CA SER A 7 -14.20 16.41 -6.22
C SER A 7 -12.78 16.45 -6.77
N ARG A 8 -12.24 17.66 -6.93
CA ARG A 8 -10.84 17.88 -7.26
C ARG A 8 -10.18 18.44 -6.01
N ALA A 9 -9.22 17.71 -5.47
CA ALA A 9 -8.37 18.19 -4.39
C ALA A 9 -7.01 18.56 -4.98
N THR A 10 -6.55 19.77 -4.71
CA THR A 10 -5.20 20.19 -5.10
C THR A 10 -4.38 20.32 -3.82
N SER A 11 -3.24 19.62 -3.74
CA SER A 11 -2.27 19.81 -2.67
C SER A 11 -1.03 20.51 -3.22
N PRO A 12 -0.76 21.78 -2.86
CA PRO A 12 0.53 22.38 -3.12
C PRO A 12 1.53 21.80 -2.10
N LEU A 13 2.40 20.88 -2.53
CA LEU A 13 3.58 20.54 -1.75
C LEU A 13 4.63 21.62 -1.99
N MET A 14 4.61 22.65 -1.13
CA MET A 14 5.63 23.68 -1.14
C MET A 14 6.91 23.13 -0.48
N GLN A 15 7.63 22.24 -1.15
CA GLN A 15 9.02 21.95 -0.78
C GLN A 15 9.88 23.13 -1.24
N ALA A 16 10.04 24.13 -0.36
CA ALA A 16 11.11 25.10 -0.51
C ALA A 16 12.45 24.40 -0.22
N SER A 17 12.91 23.60 -1.18
CA SER A 17 14.32 23.24 -1.26
C SER A 17 15.14 24.51 -1.47
N LEU A 18 16.35 24.56 -0.91
CA LEU A 18 17.35 25.60 -1.19
C LEU A 18 17.63 25.78 -2.72
N SER A 19 17.12 24.89 -3.58
CA SER A 19 17.16 24.95 -5.06
C SER A 19 16.06 25.78 -5.75
N GLY A 20 14.99 26.20 -5.05
CA GLY A 20 13.92 27.01 -5.66
C GLY A 20 12.98 26.24 -6.62
N GLU A 21 12.80 24.95 -6.39
CA GLU A 21 11.84 24.10 -7.12
C GLU A 21 10.46 24.15 -6.44
N THR A 22 9.38 24.01 -7.22
CA THR A 22 8.00 23.91 -6.68
C THR A 22 7.32 22.69 -7.27
N GLU A 23 6.73 21.85 -6.41
CA GLU A 23 5.96 20.69 -6.82
C GLU A 23 4.47 20.93 -6.53
N ARG A 24 3.60 20.68 -7.50
CA ARG A 24 2.15 20.73 -7.34
C ARG A 24 1.57 19.37 -7.66
N VAL A 25 0.86 18.77 -6.72
CA VAL A 25 0.20 17.48 -6.92
C VAL A 25 -1.31 17.69 -6.97
N ASP A 26 -1.91 17.24 -8.07
CA ASP A 26 -3.34 17.30 -8.31
C ASP A 26 -3.95 15.90 -8.19
N TYR A 27 -5.09 15.84 -7.48
CA TYR A 27 -5.87 14.62 -7.30
C TYR A 27 -7.30 14.83 -7.79
N THR A 28 -7.86 13.80 -8.40
CA THR A 28 -9.28 13.77 -8.78
C THR A 28 -9.92 12.51 -8.22
N TYR A 29 -11.19 12.62 -7.84
CA TYR A 29 -11.95 11.55 -7.21
C TYR A 29 -13.27 11.32 -7.95
N ASP A 30 -13.73 10.07 -7.95
CA ASP A 30 -15.10 9.75 -8.34
C ASP A 30 -16.12 10.17 -7.25
N ASN A 31 -17.40 9.90 -7.50
CA ASN A 31 -18.47 10.23 -6.55
C ASN A 31 -18.50 9.32 -5.31
N ASN A 32 -17.76 8.21 -5.34
CA ASN A 32 -17.61 7.25 -4.25
C ASN A 32 -16.39 7.57 -3.37
N GLY A 33 -15.60 8.60 -3.72
CA GLY A 33 -14.40 8.98 -2.99
C GLY A 33 -13.17 8.14 -3.37
N ASN A 34 -13.18 7.41 -4.48
CA ASN A 34 -11.96 6.75 -4.95
C ASN A 34 -11.10 7.73 -5.75
N MET A 35 -9.79 7.76 -5.49
CA MET A 35 -8.85 8.55 -6.28
C MET A 35 -8.73 7.95 -7.67
N ILE A 36 -9.17 8.67 -8.71
CA ILE A 36 -9.15 8.22 -10.12
C ILE A 36 -7.94 8.76 -10.90
N SER A 37 -7.29 9.83 -10.42
CA SER A 37 -6.02 10.29 -10.98
C SER A 37 -5.17 11.05 -9.98
N LYS A 38 -3.85 10.88 -10.11
CA LYS A 38 -2.79 11.64 -9.47
C LYS A 38 -1.85 12.19 -10.54
N SER A 39 -1.55 13.48 -10.50
CA SER A 39 -0.58 14.11 -11.41
C SER A 39 0.35 15.05 -10.67
N THR A 40 1.63 15.01 -10.99
CA THR A 40 2.65 15.89 -10.43
C THR A 40 3.13 16.90 -11.47
N GLU A 41 3.13 18.17 -11.12
CA GLU A 41 3.74 19.27 -11.87
C GLU A 41 4.97 19.78 -11.10
N GLU A 42 6.16 19.57 -11.65
CA GLU A 42 7.40 20.16 -11.12
C GLU A 42 7.74 21.45 -11.88
N ARG A 43 8.05 22.51 -11.14
CA ARG A 43 8.62 23.76 -11.65
C ARG A 43 10.04 23.89 -11.14
N LYS A 44 11.01 23.81 -12.04
CA LYS A 44 12.44 24.00 -11.72
C LYS A 44 12.91 25.37 -12.17
N LYS A 45 13.76 26.01 -11.36
CA LYS A 45 14.46 27.23 -11.76
C LYS A 45 15.66 26.83 -12.62
N THR A 46 15.64 27.14 -13.91
CA THR A 46 16.79 26.94 -14.79
C THR A 46 17.83 28.04 -14.54
N ASP A 47 19.10 27.66 -14.37
CA ASP A 47 20.22 28.60 -14.23
C ASP A 47 20.46 29.33 -15.58
N PRO A 48 20.41 30.68 -15.64
CA PRO A 48 20.55 31.42 -16.90
C PRO A 48 21.92 31.31 -17.56
N MET A 49 22.92 30.70 -16.93
CA MET A 49 24.31 30.72 -17.43
C MET A 49 24.64 29.65 -18.48
N ASN A 50 23.74 28.70 -18.80
CA ASN A 50 24.05 27.55 -19.66
C ASN A 50 23.03 27.22 -20.76
N LEU A 51 22.19 28.18 -21.19
CA LEU A 51 21.32 28.02 -22.36
C LEU A 51 21.40 29.28 -23.25
N PRO A 52 21.61 29.16 -24.58
CA PRO A 52 21.68 30.31 -25.49
C PRO A 52 20.35 31.04 -25.70
N GLU A 53 19.24 30.53 -25.15
CA GLU A 53 17.94 31.19 -25.11
C GLU A 53 17.22 30.79 -23.81
N PRO A 54 16.53 31.70 -23.09
CA PRO A 54 15.73 31.35 -21.92
C PRO A 54 14.49 30.56 -22.36
N THR A 55 14.59 29.23 -22.41
CA THR A 55 13.42 28.37 -22.58
C THR A 55 12.67 28.23 -21.28
N PHE A 56 11.49 28.87 -21.20
CA PHE A 56 10.45 28.51 -20.25
C PHE A 56 9.86 27.16 -20.65
N GLY A 57 10.25 26.09 -19.94
CA GLY A 57 9.56 24.82 -20.05
C GLY A 57 8.34 24.81 -19.13
N ILE A 58 7.13 24.98 -19.69
CA ILE A 58 5.90 24.59 -19.00
C ILE A 58 5.67 23.12 -19.36
N PHE A 59 5.85 22.21 -18.41
CA PHE A 59 5.35 20.84 -18.55
C PHE A 59 3.91 20.82 -18.04
N VAL A 60 2.94 21.00 -18.95
CA VAL A 60 1.52 20.81 -18.62
C VAL A 60 1.20 19.32 -18.70
N TYR A 61 1.04 18.66 -17.56
CA TYR A 61 0.51 17.30 -17.51
C TYR A 61 -1.02 17.32 -17.36
N GLY A 62 -1.70 17.27 -18.51
CA GLY A 62 -3.08 16.75 -18.67
C GLY A 62 -4.23 17.63 -18.19
N GLN A 63 -4.93 18.28 -19.14
CA GLN A 63 -6.36 18.57 -18.96
C GLN A 63 -7.18 17.29 -19.14
N VAL A 64 -8.16 17.08 -18.26
CA VAL A 64 -9.25 16.12 -18.48
C VAL A 64 -10.06 16.63 -19.67
N THR A 65 -10.09 15.88 -20.78
CA THR A 65 -11.12 16.05 -21.81
C THR A 65 -12.08 14.87 -21.72
N ASP A 66 -13.37 15.15 -21.81
CA ASP A 66 -14.52 14.27 -21.51
C ASP A 66 -14.68 13.04 -22.45
N ASN A 67 -13.59 12.46 -22.97
CA ASN A 67 -13.66 11.36 -23.94
C ASN A 67 -13.09 10.04 -23.38
N PRO A 68 -13.90 8.96 -23.29
CA PRO A 68 -13.51 7.69 -22.64
C PRO A 68 -12.77 6.71 -23.57
N ARG A 69 -12.16 7.16 -24.67
CA ARG A 69 -11.46 6.27 -25.60
C ARG A 69 -10.08 6.81 -25.96
N ILE A 70 -9.08 6.18 -25.35
CA ILE A 70 -7.64 6.42 -25.47
C ILE A 70 -7.22 7.72 -24.80
N VAL A 71 -6.75 7.58 -23.57
CA VAL A 71 -6.06 8.66 -22.87
C VAL A 71 -4.58 8.35 -22.92
N THR A 72 -3.82 9.19 -23.61
CA THR A 72 -2.35 9.19 -23.53
C THR A 72 -1.97 9.39 -22.07
N VAL A 73 -1.48 8.32 -21.44
CA VAL A 73 -0.91 8.40 -20.10
C VAL A 73 0.44 9.09 -20.26
N LEU A 74 0.53 10.31 -19.76
CA LEU A 74 1.76 11.11 -19.81
C LEU A 74 2.67 10.68 -18.66
N GLU A 75 3.98 10.85 -18.82
CA GLU A 75 4.93 10.69 -17.72
C GLU A 75 4.49 11.55 -16.51
N GLY A 76 4.44 10.98 -15.31
CA GLY A 76 3.99 11.70 -14.11
C GLY A 76 2.47 11.76 -13.87
N VAL A 77 1.65 11.12 -14.70
CA VAL A 77 0.21 10.93 -14.43
C VAL A 77 -0.08 9.46 -14.14
N ALA A 78 -0.67 9.18 -12.98
CA ALA A 78 -1.27 7.91 -12.65
C ALA A 78 -2.79 7.97 -12.78
N ARG A 79 -3.38 6.91 -13.32
CA ARG A 79 -4.83 6.70 -13.44
C ARG A 79 -5.23 5.42 -12.75
N TYR A 80 -6.38 5.47 -12.09
CA TYR A 80 -6.91 4.38 -11.29
C TYR A 80 -8.35 4.12 -11.72
N GLU A 81 -8.67 2.85 -11.99
CA GLU A 81 -10.01 2.40 -12.34
C GLU A 81 -10.50 1.43 -11.26
N TYR A 82 -11.76 1.59 -10.86
CA TYR A 82 -12.38 0.79 -9.79
C TYR A 82 -13.62 0.08 -10.31
N ASP A 83 -13.94 -1.06 -9.71
CA ASP A 83 -15.22 -1.73 -9.93
C ASP A 83 -16.35 -1.15 -9.06
N VAL A 84 -17.53 -1.76 -9.16
CA VAL A 84 -18.74 -1.35 -8.42
C VAL A 84 -18.64 -1.58 -6.91
N PHE A 85 -17.64 -2.34 -6.45
CA PHE A 85 -17.35 -2.61 -5.04
C PHE A 85 -16.23 -1.72 -4.50
N ASN A 86 -15.83 -0.68 -5.25
CA ASN A 86 -14.70 0.21 -4.94
C ASN A 86 -13.35 -0.50 -4.85
N GLN A 87 -13.18 -1.62 -5.57
CA GLN A 87 -11.91 -2.32 -5.64
C GLN A 87 -11.10 -1.81 -6.85
N LEU A 88 -9.82 -1.53 -6.64
CA LEU A 88 -8.93 -1.03 -7.70
C LEU A 88 -8.69 -2.14 -8.72
N ILE A 89 -9.26 -2.04 -9.91
CA ILE A 89 -9.11 -3.07 -10.96
C ILE A 89 -8.01 -2.73 -11.96
N ARG A 90 -7.57 -1.47 -12.02
CA ARG A 90 -6.48 -1.07 -12.92
C ARG A 90 -5.73 0.18 -12.46
N VAL A 91 -4.42 0.14 -12.61
CA VAL A 91 -3.52 1.28 -12.53
C VAL A 91 -2.87 1.46 -13.90
N SER A 92 -2.84 2.69 -14.41
CA SER A 92 -2.10 3.04 -15.64
C SER A 92 -1.21 4.25 -15.37
N MET A 93 0.09 4.10 -15.60
CA MET A 93 1.10 5.15 -15.40
C MET A 93 2.01 5.24 -16.63
N GLY A 94 2.68 6.38 -16.85
CA GLY A 94 3.53 6.56 -18.03
C GLY A 94 4.67 5.53 -18.13
N ASN A 95 5.11 5.00 -16.99
CA ASN A 95 6.20 4.04 -16.85
C ASN A 95 5.75 2.64 -16.40
N GLY A 96 4.45 2.33 -16.36
CA GLY A 96 3.98 1.04 -15.85
C GLY A 96 2.47 0.95 -15.64
N GLY A 97 2.09 0.08 -14.71
CA GLY A 97 0.70 -0.20 -14.38
C GLY A 97 0.42 -1.68 -14.26
N ALA A 98 -0.75 -1.98 -13.73
CA ALA A 98 -1.22 -3.34 -13.53
C ALA A 98 -2.74 -3.38 -13.57
N SER A 99 -3.28 -4.57 -13.80
CA SER A 99 -4.69 -4.87 -13.62
C SER A 99 -4.87 -5.96 -12.58
N TYR A 100 -6.01 -5.93 -11.89
CA TYR A 100 -6.26 -6.76 -10.72
C TYR A 100 -7.63 -7.43 -10.82
N GLN A 101 -7.73 -8.62 -10.22
CA GLN A 101 -9.01 -9.33 -10.08
C GLN A 101 -9.17 -9.83 -8.65
N TYR A 102 -10.41 -9.84 -8.19
CA TYR A 102 -10.78 -10.13 -6.81
C TYR A 102 -11.74 -11.32 -6.73
N ASN A 103 -11.70 -12.05 -5.62
CA ASN A 103 -12.72 -13.06 -5.29
C ASN A 103 -13.94 -12.42 -4.60
N GLY A 104 -14.93 -13.25 -4.25
CA GLY A 104 -16.16 -12.80 -3.58
C GLY A 104 -15.93 -12.25 -2.17
N GLU A 105 -14.82 -12.63 -1.53
CA GLU A 105 -14.39 -12.10 -0.23
C GLU A 105 -13.61 -10.78 -0.33
N GLY A 106 -13.38 -10.28 -1.55
CA GLY A 106 -12.69 -9.01 -1.80
C GLY A 106 -11.16 -9.09 -1.78
N LEU A 107 -10.58 -10.29 -1.74
CA LEU A 107 -9.13 -10.50 -1.82
C LEU A 107 -8.65 -10.56 -3.27
N ARG A 108 -7.50 -9.94 -3.54
CA ARG A 108 -6.87 -9.91 -4.86
C ARG A 108 -6.33 -11.28 -5.23
N VAL A 109 -7.01 -11.98 -6.14
CA VAL A 109 -6.62 -13.32 -6.61
C VAL A 109 -5.76 -13.33 -7.86
N ARG A 110 -5.70 -12.20 -8.60
CA ARG A 110 -4.83 -12.07 -9.78
C ARG A 110 -4.30 -10.66 -9.93
N LYS A 111 -3.03 -10.56 -10.35
CA LYS A 111 -2.38 -9.34 -10.87
C LYS A 111 -1.83 -9.63 -12.25
N THR A 112 -2.03 -8.72 -13.19
CA THR A 112 -1.38 -8.74 -14.51
C THR A 112 -0.67 -7.42 -14.74
N GLY A 113 0.65 -7.46 -14.90
CA GLY A 113 1.50 -6.30 -15.15
C GLY A 113 1.37 -5.76 -16.57
N SER A 114 1.97 -4.59 -16.82
CA SER A 114 2.00 -3.98 -18.17
C SER A 114 2.80 -4.79 -19.20
N ASP A 115 3.70 -5.65 -18.74
CA ASP A 115 4.42 -6.63 -19.55
C ASP A 115 3.56 -7.85 -19.96
N GLY A 116 2.35 -7.97 -19.40
CA GLY A 116 1.45 -9.10 -19.62
C GLY A 116 1.70 -10.29 -18.68
N GLU A 117 2.75 -10.24 -17.87
CA GLU A 117 3.03 -11.28 -16.88
C GLU A 117 1.92 -11.29 -15.83
N THR A 118 1.52 -12.50 -15.44
CA THR A 118 0.40 -12.68 -14.54
C THR A 118 0.80 -13.51 -13.33
N THR A 119 0.43 -13.02 -12.16
CA THR A 119 0.55 -13.73 -10.88
C THR A 119 -0.85 -14.00 -10.34
N ASN A 120 -1.15 -15.27 -10.08
CA ASN A 120 -2.34 -15.67 -9.30
C ASN A 120 -1.95 -15.92 -7.86
N TYR A 121 -2.84 -15.59 -6.95
CA TYR A 121 -2.65 -15.69 -5.50
C TYR A 121 -3.63 -16.70 -4.90
N MET A 122 -3.13 -17.65 -4.12
CA MET A 122 -3.96 -18.49 -3.26
C MET A 122 -3.76 -18.11 -1.80
N TYR A 123 -4.87 -18.03 -1.08
CA TYR A 123 -4.92 -17.54 0.29
C TYR A 123 -5.20 -18.64 1.29
N GLU A 124 -4.60 -18.49 2.47
CA GLU A 124 -5.08 -19.06 3.72
C GLU A 124 -5.53 -17.89 4.59
N TYR A 125 -6.84 -17.80 4.85
CA TYR A 125 -7.49 -16.60 5.42
C TYR A 125 -7.14 -15.33 4.61
N ASP A 126 -6.30 -14.47 5.15
CA ASP A 126 -5.89 -13.18 4.58
C ASP A 126 -4.42 -13.19 4.10
N LYS A 127 -3.73 -14.34 4.14
CA LYS A 127 -2.31 -14.48 3.78
C LYS A 127 -2.13 -15.26 2.49
N VAL A 128 -1.29 -14.76 1.59
CA VAL A 128 -0.94 -15.44 0.32
C VAL A 128 0.03 -16.59 0.61
N VAL A 129 -0.41 -17.84 0.51
CA VAL A 129 0.42 -19.02 0.77
C VAL A 129 1.09 -19.58 -0.49
N LEU A 130 0.52 -19.33 -1.66
CA LEU A 130 1.00 -19.85 -2.94
C LEU A 130 0.77 -18.83 -4.06
N GLU A 131 1.75 -18.71 -4.94
CA GLU A 131 1.68 -17.94 -6.16
C GLU A 131 1.91 -18.83 -7.38
N THR A 132 1.18 -18.55 -8.46
CA THR A 132 1.36 -19.22 -9.75
C THR A 132 1.40 -18.22 -10.89
N ASP A 133 2.03 -18.59 -12.00
CA ASP A 133 1.97 -17.82 -13.24
C ASP A 133 0.59 -17.95 -13.94
N GLY A 134 0.39 -17.24 -15.04
CA GLY A 134 -0.84 -17.30 -15.84
C GLY A 134 -1.21 -18.71 -16.35
N ASN A 135 -0.26 -19.64 -16.41
CA ASN A 135 -0.44 -21.03 -16.84
C ASN A 135 -0.65 -22.01 -15.67
N GLY A 136 -0.67 -21.51 -14.43
CA GLY A 136 -0.84 -22.31 -13.22
C GLY A 136 0.44 -22.98 -12.70
N LYS A 137 1.62 -22.63 -13.24
CA LYS A 137 2.90 -23.12 -12.71
C LYS A 137 3.22 -22.39 -11.42
N GLN A 138 3.60 -23.12 -10.37
CA GLN A 138 4.04 -22.52 -9.11
C GLN A 138 5.28 -21.64 -9.31
N THR A 139 5.18 -20.38 -8.89
CA THR A 139 6.26 -19.38 -8.95
C THR A 139 6.85 -19.12 -7.57
N ALA A 140 6.02 -19.11 -6.53
CA ALA A 140 6.48 -18.97 -5.15
C ALA A 140 5.56 -19.66 -4.14
N ARG A 141 6.12 -20.04 -2.99
CA ARG A 141 5.38 -20.55 -1.83
C ARG A 141 5.84 -19.81 -0.58
N ASN A 142 4.88 -19.41 0.25
CA ASN A 142 5.12 -18.65 1.47
C ASN A 142 4.76 -19.51 2.69
N LEU A 143 5.59 -19.46 3.74
CA LEU A 143 5.31 -20.10 5.01
C LEU A 143 5.26 -19.03 6.11
N TYR A 144 4.12 -18.94 6.78
CA TYR A 144 3.87 -17.98 7.84
C TYR A 144 4.06 -18.62 9.22
N GLY A 145 4.65 -17.85 10.14
CA GLY A 145 4.55 -18.05 11.58
C GLY A 145 3.71 -16.92 12.17
N LEU A 146 4.28 -16.14 13.09
CA LEU A 146 3.68 -14.86 13.51
C LEU A 146 3.66 -13.85 12.35
N ASN A 147 4.79 -13.74 11.64
CA ASN A 147 4.94 -13.01 10.38
C ASN A 147 5.32 -14.01 9.27
N LEU A 148 5.48 -13.54 8.03
CA LEU A 148 6.04 -14.35 6.95
C LEU A 148 7.44 -14.84 7.36
N ALA A 149 7.61 -16.14 7.53
CA ALA A 149 8.88 -16.70 8.01
C ALA A 149 9.82 -16.95 6.84
N THR A 150 9.31 -17.60 5.79
CA THR A 150 10.11 -17.95 4.62
C THR A 150 9.30 -17.85 3.32
N ARG A 151 10.02 -17.64 2.22
CA ARG A 151 9.49 -17.74 0.85
C ARG A 151 10.41 -18.61 0.02
N THR A 152 9.82 -19.58 -0.65
CA THR A 152 10.49 -20.41 -1.65
C THR A 152 10.18 -19.89 -3.04
N VAL A 153 11.20 -19.52 -3.81
CA VAL A 153 11.10 -19.11 -5.22
C VAL A 153 11.94 -20.07 -6.05
N GLY A 154 11.28 -20.78 -6.99
CA GLY A 154 11.92 -21.90 -7.68
C GLY A 154 12.36 -22.99 -6.69
N THR A 155 13.66 -23.25 -6.58
CA THR A 155 14.24 -24.23 -5.64
C THR A 155 14.92 -23.59 -4.43
N ALA A 156 14.99 -22.26 -4.37
CA ALA A 156 15.67 -21.53 -3.31
C ALA A 156 14.66 -21.05 -2.26
N THR A 157 15.01 -21.19 -0.98
CA THR A 157 14.21 -20.71 0.15
C THR A 157 14.95 -19.58 0.85
N TYR A 158 14.23 -18.49 1.09
CA TYR A 158 14.73 -17.29 1.75
C TYR A 158 13.98 -17.06 3.07
N SER A 159 14.72 -16.67 4.10
CA SER A 159 14.16 -16.31 5.40
C SER A 159 14.01 -14.79 5.51
N TYR A 160 12.90 -14.33 6.07
CA TYR A 160 12.64 -12.90 6.26
C TYR A 160 13.14 -12.42 7.61
N LEU A 161 13.83 -11.27 7.60
CA LEU A 161 14.27 -10.57 8.80
C LEU A 161 13.53 -9.23 8.93
N TYR A 162 13.23 -8.87 10.16
CA TYR A 162 12.32 -7.78 10.49
C TYR A 162 12.95 -6.76 11.45
N ASN A 163 12.51 -5.50 11.38
CA ASN A 163 12.76 -4.53 12.44
C ASN A 163 11.68 -4.61 13.55
N GLY A 164 11.77 -3.74 14.56
CA GLY A 164 10.80 -3.68 15.66
C GLY A 164 9.38 -3.20 15.28
N HIS A 165 9.22 -2.62 14.09
CA HIS A 165 7.92 -2.25 13.51
C HIS A 165 7.30 -3.40 12.68
N ALA A 166 8.02 -4.52 12.54
CA ALA A 166 7.70 -5.63 11.64
C ALA A 166 7.81 -5.31 10.15
N ASP A 167 8.65 -4.35 9.77
CA ASP A 167 9.04 -4.13 8.38
C ASP A 167 10.10 -5.15 7.96
N VAL A 168 9.99 -5.69 6.74
CA VAL A 168 11.01 -6.57 6.17
C VAL A 168 12.27 -5.77 5.87
N THR A 169 13.37 -6.04 6.57
CA THR A 169 14.65 -5.34 6.38
C THR A 169 15.61 -6.12 5.50
N SER A 170 15.54 -7.44 5.49
CA SER A 170 16.42 -8.27 4.67
C SER A 170 15.89 -9.68 4.46
N LEU A 171 16.38 -10.32 3.39
CA LEU A 171 16.19 -11.74 3.10
C LEU A 171 17.53 -12.44 3.17
N THR A 172 17.59 -13.59 3.81
CA THR A 172 18.78 -14.45 3.86
C THR A 172 18.52 -15.80 3.21
N ASP A 173 19.55 -16.39 2.62
CA ASP A 173 19.48 -17.78 2.16
C ASP A 173 19.66 -18.79 3.31
N ALA A 174 19.63 -20.09 2.98
CA ALA A 174 19.79 -21.18 3.94
C ALA A 174 21.15 -21.20 4.67
N SER A 175 22.16 -20.49 4.16
CA SER A 175 23.48 -20.35 4.79
C SER A 175 23.57 -19.09 5.66
N GLY A 176 22.49 -18.29 5.73
CA GLY A 176 22.46 -17.03 6.46
C GLY A 176 23.09 -15.85 5.71
N VAL A 177 23.42 -16.00 4.43
CA VAL A 177 23.97 -14.89 3.62
C VAL A 177 22.82 -13.98 3.19
N VAL A 178 23.02 -12.67 3.33
CA VAL A 178 22.04 -11.65 2.94
C VAL A 178 21.95 -11.57 1.42
N GLN A 179 20.74 -11.73 0.89
CA GLN A 179 20.43 -11.77 -0.55
C GLN A 179 19.66 -10.52 -1.01
N SER A 180 18.95 -9.86 -0.11
CA SER A 180 18.26 -8.60 -0.37
C SER A 180 18.14 -7.77 0.90
N THR A 181 18.14 -6.46 0.76
CA THR A 181 17.94 -5.51 1.88
C THR A 181 16.96 -4.43 1.47
N TYR A 182 16.25 -3.88 2.46
CA TYR A 182 15.33 -2.77 2.27
C TYR A 182 15.46 -1.77 3.42
N TYR A 183 15.45 -0.49 3.07
CA TYR A 183 15.41 0.64 3.99
C TYR A 183 14.25 1.54 3.64
N TYR A 184 13.46 1.90 4.64
CA TYR A 184 12.25 2.69 4.47
C TYR A 184 12.35 4.03 5.22
N ASP A 185 11.58 5.01 4.76
CA ASP A 185 11.20 6.14 5.60
C ASP A 185 10.06 5.74 6.56
N ALA A 186 9.59 6.71 7.37
CA ALA A 186 8.54 6.47 8.35
C ALA A 186 7.21 6.02 7.74
N PHE A 187 6.93 6.36 6.48
CA PHE A 187 5.66 6.08 5.80
C PHE A 187 5.75 4.89 4.83
N GLY A 188 6.90 4.19 4.80
CA GLY A 188 7.10 3.01 3.98
C GLY A 188 7.64 3.28 2.57
N ASN A 189 8.08 4.51 2.26
CA ASN A 189 8.81 4.76 1.01
C ASN A 189 10.17 4.08 1.07
N ILE A 190 10.55 3.39 0.01
CA ILE A 190 11.82 2.68 -0.07
C ILE A 190 12.91 3.69 -0.39
N VAL A 191 13.77 3.95 0.59
CA VAL A 191 14.91 4.87 0.47
C VAL A 191 16.09 4.19 -0.19
N SER A 192 16.30 2.91 0.08
CA SER A 192 17.27 2.08 -0.64
C SER A 192 16.91 0.60 -0.56
N GLN A 193 17.32 -0.14 -1.58
CA GLN A 193 17.16 -1.59 -1.62
C GLN A 193 18.31 -2.25 -2.37
N THR A 194 18.56 -3.52 -2.08
CA THR A 194 19.53 -4.36 -2.80
C THR A 194 18.94 -5.73 -3.11
N GLY A 195 19.56 -6.45 -4.05
CA GLY A 195 19.16 -7.79 -4.46
C GLY A 195 18.10 -7.78 -5.56
N THR A 196 17.82 -8.97 -6.09
CA THR A 196 16.89 -9.20 -7.21
C THR A 196 15.91 -10.34 -6.91
N ILE A 197 15.80 -10.74 -5.64
CA ILE A 197 14.89 -11.80 -5.23
C ILE A 197 13.46 -11.34 -5.44
N ASN A 198 12.65 -12.18 -6.09
CA ASN A 198 11.21 -11.94 -6.26
C ASN A 198 10.50 -12.08 -4.91
N SER A 199 10.39 -10.96 -4.19
CA SER A 199 9.71 -10.83 -2.92
C SER A 199 8.84 -9.57 -2.91
N PRO A 200 7.50 -9.70 -2.98
CA PRO A 200 6.61 -8.54 -2.91
C PRO A 200 6.43 -8.03 -1.47
N PHE A 201 6.72 -8.83 -0.44
CA PHE A 201 6.49 -8.46 0.95
C PHE A 201 7.56 -7.51 1.49
N ARG A 202 7.16 -6.33 1.97
CA ARG A 202 8.06 -5.23 2.34
C ARG A 202 7.62 -4.52 3.65
N TYR A 203 7.34 -3.22 3.61
CA TYR A 203 6.93 -2.39 4.76
C TYR A 203 5.72 -3.00 5.49
N ALA A 204 5.82 -3.14 6.82
CA ALA A 204 4.86 -3.82 7.70
C ALA A 204 4.37 -5.20 7.19
N GLY A 205 5.15 -5.88 6.34
CA GLY A 205 4.77 -7.15 5.72
C GLY A 205 3.72 -7.04 4.59
N TYR A 206 3.39 -5.84 4.12
CA TYR A 206 2.46 -5.65 3.00
C TYR A 206 3.07 -6.07 1.66
N GLN A 207 2.21 -6.40 0.70
CA GLN A 207 2.62 -6.64 -0.68
C GLN A 207 2.82 -5.31 -1.41
N TYR A 208 4.05 -5.04 -1.85
CA TYR A 208 4.40 -3.94 -2.72
C TYR A 208 4.29 -4.36 -4.19
N ASP A 209 3.57 -3.58 -4.99
CA ASP A 209 3.50 -3.76 -6.44
C ASP A 209 4.46 -2.78 -7.13
N ASP A 210 5.61 -3.29 -7.58
CA ASP A 210 6.62 -2.51 -8.29
C ASP A 210 6.07 -1.82 -9.55
N GLU A 211 5.01 -2.36 -10.16
CA GLU A 211 4.39 -1.80 -11.36
C GLU A 211 3.51 -0.57 -11.07
N SER A 212 3.08 -0.38 -9.83
CA SER A 212 2.17 0.70 -9.40
C SER A 212 2.74 1.63 -8.34
N ASP A 213 3.86 1.25 -7.71
CA ASP A 213 4.42 1.87 -6.50
C ASP A 213 3.45 1.92 -5.30
N LEU A 214 2.53 0.96 -5.22
CA LEU A 214 1.52 0.89 -4.16
C LEU A 214 1.72 -0.33 -3.28
N TYR A 215 1.31 -0.19 -2.03
CA TYR A 215 1.12 -1.32 -1.12
C TYR A 215 -0.33 -1.80 -1.17
N TYR A 216 -0.52 -3.10 -1.31
CA TYR A 216 -1.81 -3.77 -1.19
C TYR A 216 -2.00 -4.26 0.25
N LEU A 217 -2.98 -3.68 0.94
CA LEU A 217 -3.34 -3.99 2.34
C LEU A 217 -4.65 -4.78 2.41
N ASN A 218 -4.89 -5.71 1.48
CA ASN A 218 -6.11 -6.50 1.34
C ASN A 218 -7.37 -5.69 0.97
N ALA A 219 -7.85 -4.80 1.83
CA ALA A 219 -9.05 -4.00 1.56
C ALA A 219 -8.77 -2.78 0.67
N ARG A 220 -7.58 -2.16 0.82
CA ARG A 220 -7.25 -0.90 0.16
C ARG A 220 -5.81 -0.87 -0.34
N TYR A 221 -5.57 0.04 -1.29
CA TYR A 221 -4.23 0.36 -1.76
C TYR A 221 -3.71 1.61 -1.05
N TYR A 222 -2.50 1.51 -0.54
CA TYR A 222 -1.79 2.58 0.16
C TYR A 222 -0.66 3.12 -0.72
N ASP A 223 -0.62 4.44 -0.87
CA ASP A 223 0.46 5.15 -1.56
C ASP A 223 1.40 5.77 -0.51
N PRO A 224 2.63 5.24 -0.36
CA PRO A 224 3.58 5.75 0.63
C PRO A 224 4.09 7.15 0.28
N LYS A 225 4.08 7.56 -1.00
CA LYS A 225 4.63 8.86 -1.44
C LYS A 225 3.79 10.02 -0.92
N ILE A 226 2.49 9.80 -0.75
CA ILE A 226 1.55 10.79 -0.22
C ILE A 226 1.03 10.41 1.18
N ALA A 227 1.49 9.29 1.74
CA ALA A 227 1.11 8.76 3.04
C ALA A 227 -0.40 8.53 3.22
N ARG A 228 -1.10 8.05 2.18
CA ARG A 228 -2.56 7.90 2.19
C ARG A 228 -3.06 6.69 1.41
N PHE A 229 -4.26 6.23 1.76
CA PHE A 229 -5.02 5.29 0.93
C PHE A 229 -5.59 5.95 -0.31
N LEU A 230 -5.81 5.16 -1.37
CA LEU A 230 -6.43 5.63 -2.61
C LEU A 230 -7.96 5.69 -2.56
N SER A 231 -8.59 4.90 -1.69
CA SER A 231 -10.05 4.86 -1.49
C SER A 231 -10.43 5.22 -0.06
N GLU A 232 -11.66 5.72 0.12
CA GLU A 232 -12.22 5.97 1.45
C GLU A 232 -12.32 4.65 2.24
N ASP A 233 -12.04 4.72 3.53
CA ASP A 233 -12.39 3.68 4.49
C ASP A 233 -13.91 3.43 4.52
N THR A 234 -14.29 2.16 4.65
CA THR A 234 -15.66 1.76 4.98
C THR A 234 -16.06 2.23 6.38
N TYR A 235 -15.09 2.39 7.28
CA TYR A 235 -15.32 2.98 8.58
C TYR A 235 -15.52 4.49 8.47
N ALA A 236 -16.70 4.95 8.93
CA ALA A 236 -17.11 6.33 8.75
C ALA A 236 -16.35 7.34 9.65
N GLY A 237 -15.66 6.85 10.68
CA GLY A 237 -15.16 7.65 11.79
C GLY A 237 -16.23 7.93 12.85
N LYS A 238 -15.80 8.53 13.96
CA LYS A 238 -16.62 8.97 15.11
C LYS A 238 -16.63 10.49 15.17
N ALA A 239 -17.77 11.09 15.49
CA ALA A 239 -17.89 12.55 15.57
C ALA A 239 -17.03 13.14 16.70
N GLU A 240 -16.85 12.36 17.77
CA GLU A 240 -16.02 12.63 18.94
C GLU A 240 -14.51 12.44 18.68
N ASP A 241 -14.13 11.84 17.54
CA ASP A 241 -12.74 11.74 17.09
C ASP A 241 -12.60 12.34 15.68
N PRO A 242 -12.35 13.67 15.59
CA PRO A 242 -12.23 14.35 14.31
C PRO A 242 -11.14 13.80 13.40
N LEU A 243 -10.10 13.15 13.93
CA LEU A 243 -9.04 12.55 13.11
C LEU A 243 -9.58 11.31 12.38
N SER A 244 -10.40 10.50 13.04
CA SER A 244 -11.04 9.33 12.43
C SER A 244 -11.99 9.66 11.27
N LEU A 245 -12.43 10.92 11.14
CA LEU A 245 -13.26 11.38 10.02
C LEU A 245 -12.47 11.50 8.71
N ASN A 246 -11.12 11.48 8.75
CA ASN A 246 -10.29 11.42 7.56
C ASN A 246 -10.11 9.97 7.08
N ARG A 247 -10.99 9.55 6.17
CA ARG A 247 -11.09 8.18 5.67
C ARG A 247 -9.95 7.71 4.76
N TYR A 248 -8.99 8.58 4.42
CA TYR A 248 -7.81 8.22 3.61
C TYR A 248 -6.54 8.10 4.47
N MET A 249 -6.64 8.40 5.76
CA MET A 249 -5.50 8.48 6.64
C MET A 249 -4.91 7.08 6.89
N TYR A 250 -3.59 6.98 6.78
CA TYR A 250 -2.87 5.80 7.22
C TYR A 250 -2.53 5.96 8.71
N VAL A 251 -3.05 5.03 9.53
CA VAL A 251 -2.67 4.79 10.93
C VAL A 251 -2.53 6.04 11.82
N ASN A 252 -3.52 6.96 11.74
CA ASN A 252 -3.53 8.22 12.50
C ASN A 252 -2.31 9.13 12.28
N ASN A 253 -1.63 8.99 11.13
CA ASN A 253 -0.35 9.65 10.84
C ASN A 253 0.76 9.32 11.86
N GLU A 254 0.68 8.18 12.56
CA GLU A 254 1.70 7.69 13.49
C GLU A 254 2.31 6.35 13.04
N PRO A 255 2.89 6.28 11.82
CA PRO A 255 3.30 5.03 11.17
C PRO A 255 4.58 4.40 11.74
N VAL A 256 5.22 5.05 12.71
CA VAL A 256 6.35 4.48 13.47
C VAL A 256 5.82 3.61 14.62
N MET A 257 4.61 3.89 15.09
CA MET A 257 4.00 3.21 16.22
C MET A 257 2.93 2.21 15.78
N TYR A 258 2.26 2.47 14.67
CA TYR A 258 1.11 1.70 14.23
C TYR A 258 1.24 1.23 12.78
N TYR A 259 0.59 0.11 12.50
CA TYR A 259 0.44 -0.47 11.17
C TYR A 259 -1.03 -0.89 10.97
N ASP A 260 -1.49 -1.10 9.74
CA ASP A 260 -2.85 -1.55 9.41
C ASP A 260 -2.80 -2.93 8.74
N PRO A 261 -3.03 -4.03 9.49
CA PRO A 261 -2.93 -5.38 8.95
C PRO A 261 -4.00 -5.74 7.91
N THR A 262 -5.11 -5.00 7.84
CA THR A 262 -6.28 -5.38 7.03
C THR A 262 -6.68 -4.33 6.00
N GLY A 263 -6.03 -3.17 6.03
CA GLY A 263 -6.42 -2.00 5.27
C GLY A 263 -7.71 -1.36 5.79
N HIS A 264 -8.10 -1.56 7.05
CA HIS A 264 -9.30 -0.97 7.66
C HIS A 264 -9.03 -0.35 9.03
N TRP A 265 -8.07 -0.87 9.79
CA TRP A 265 -7.86 -0.47 11.18
C TRP A 265 -6.40 -0.57 11.54
N CYS A 266 -5.90 0.46 12.22
CA CYS A 266 -4.55 0.40 12.73
C CYS A 266 -4.43 -0.52 13.95
N GLN A 267 -3.23 -1.00 14.22
CA GLN A 267 -2.83 -1.79 15.38
C GLN A 267 -1.46 -1.31 15.86
N SER A 268 -1.23 -1.41 17.17
CA SER A 268 0.07 -1.07 17.76
C SER A 268 1.13 -2.10 17.36
N SER A 269 2.27 -1.61 16.86
CA SER A 269 3.46 -2.43 16.61
C SER A 269 4.09 -2.99 17.89
N LYS A 270 3.85 -2.33 19.04
CA LYS A 270 4.22 -2.84 20.36
C LYS A 270 3.03 -3.61 20.93
N GLY A 271 3.23 -4.91 21.20
CA GLY A 271 2.21 -5.73 21.87
C GLY A 271 1.65 -4.99 23.08
N SER A 272 0.31 -4.92 23.15
CA SER A 272 -0.45 -4.15 24.13
C SER A 272 0.08 -4.40 25.55
N HIS A 273 0.87 -3.49 26.08
CA HIS A 273 1.21 -3.49 27.50
C HIS A 273 0.03 -2.85 28.22
N ALA A 274 -0.67 -3.65 29.02
CA ALA A 274 -1.74 -3.19 29.90
C ALA A 274 -1.24 -2.01 30.75
N GLY A 275 -1.60 -0.78 30.37
CA GLY A 275 -1.29 0.42 31.14
C GLY A 275 -0.88 1.67 30.36
N SER A 276 -0.65 1.64 29.04
CA SER A 276 -0.48 2.86 28.25
C SER A 276 -1.82 3.47 27.83
N THR A 277 -1.81 4.80 27.61
CA THR A 277 -2.89 5.67 27.08
C THR A 277 -3.85 4.97 26.12
N PRO A 278 -5.13 5.37 26.01
CA PRO A 278 -6.08 4.76 25.08
C PRO A 278 -5.42 4.61 23.71
N ASP A 279 -5.31 3.37 23.22
CA ASP A 279 -4.77 3.12 21.89
C ASP A 279 -5.57 3.98 20.91
N LYS A 280 -4.88 4.85 20.17
CA LYS A 280 -5.52 5.71 19.15
C LYS A 280 -6.15 4.87 18.03
N CYS A 281 -5.73 3.62 17.95
CA CYS A 281 -6.39 2.57 17.20
C CYS A 281 -7.51 2.01 18.07
N THR A 282 -8.75 2.43 17.80
CA THR A 282 -9.91 1.94 18.53
C THR A 282 -10.08 0.43 18.32
N ASP A 283 -10.46 -0.27 19.39
CA ASP A 283 -10.58 -1.73 19.49
C ASP A 283 -11.40 -2.33 18.32
N PRO A 284 -10.93 -3.41 17.65
CA PRO A 284 -11.71 -4.14 16.64
C PRO A 284 -13.10 -4.63 17.10
N ASN A 285 -13.38 -4.66 18.40
CA ASN A 285 -14.71 -5.00 18.94
C ASN A 285 -15.75 -3.87 18.84
N ASP A 286 -15.36 -2.64 18.48
CA ASP A 286 -16.28 -1.52 18.28
C ASP A 286 -16.95 -1.52 16.89
N PHE A 287 -16.52 -2.40 15.98
CA PHE A 287 -17.15 -2.56 14.66
C PHE A 287 -17.02 -4.00 14.13
N ILE A 288 -18.07 -4.81 14.30
CA ILE A 288 -18.30 -5.97 13.44
C ILE A 288 -19.15 -5.45 12.26
N PRO A 289 -18.62 -5.37 11.02
CA PRO A 289 -19.49 -5.23 9.87
C PRO A 289 -20.39 -6.46 9.82
N ASP A 290 -21.69 -6.29 9.60
CA ASP A 290 -22.60 -7.41 9.36
C ASP A 290 -22.02 -8.30 8.24
N GLY A 291 -21.49 -9.48 8.61
CA GLY A 291 -20.96 -10.48 7.67
C GLY A 291 -19.47 -10.79 7.70
N VAL A 292 -18.63 -10.09 8.49
CA VAL A 292 -17.21 -10.47 8.64
C VAL A 292 -16.95 -10.91 10.08
N SER A 293 -16.85 -12.23 10.31
CA SER A 293 -16.53 -12.72 11.65
C SER A 293 -15.07 -12.37 11.98
N PRO A 294 -14.77 -11.64 13.07
CA PRO A 294 -13.40 -11.54 13.52
C PRO A 294 -12.94 -12.94 13.95
N ALA A 295 -11.80 -13.38 13.42
CA ALA A 295 -11.10 -14.54 13.92
C ALA A 295 -10.87 -14.34 15.43
N ARG A 296 -11.61 -15.08 16.24
CA ARG A 296 -11.45 -15.09 17.69
C ARG A 296 -10.02 -15.52 17.97
N TRP A 297 -9.20 -14.58 18.44
CA TRP A 297 -8.00 -14.93 19.19
C TRP A 297 -8.48 -15.60 20.47
N SER A 298 -8.50 -16.93 20.49
CA SER A 298 -8.64 -17.66 21.74
C SER A 298 -7.44 -17.29 22.60
N HIS A 299 -7.70 -16.60 23.71
CA HIS A 299 -6.79 -16.52 24.83
C HIS A 299 -6.19 -17.91 25.08
N VAL A 300 -4.89 -18.08 24.83
CA VAL A 300 -4.15 -19.20 25.39
C VAL A 300 -3.97 -18.88 26.86
N SER A 301 -4.93 -19.32 27.68
CA SER A 301 -4.77 -19.35 29.13
C SER A 301 -3.71 -20.40 29.44
N PHE A 302 -2.52 -19.95 29.85
CA PHE A 302 -1.52 -20.82 30.45
C PHE A 302 -2.10 -21.40 31.76
N PHE A 303 -2.59 -22.63 31.71
CA PHE A 303 -2.78 -23.44 32.91
C PHE A 303 -1.40 -23.91 33.37
N THR A 304 -0.78 -23.19 34.30
CA THR A 304 0.34 -23.74 35.05
C THR A 304 -0.21 -24.79 36.01
N SER A 305 0.11 -26.06 35.74
CA SER A 305 -0.11 -27.14 36.69
C SER A 305 0.91 -26.98 37.83
N PRO A 306 0.52 -27.08 39.11
CA PRO A 306 1.50 -27.07 40.20
C PRO A 306 2.39 -28.32 40.12
N PRO A 307 3.70 -28.21 40.43
CA PRO A 307 4.60 -29.35 40.39
C PRO A 307 4.21 -30.38 41.46
N ALA A 308 4.11 -31.65 41.03
CA ALA A 308 4.08 -32.79 41.92
C ALA A 308 5.50 -33.09 42.41
N VAL A 309 5.70 -33.01 43.71
CA VAL A 309 6.28 -33.99 44.67
C VAL A 309 6.63 -33.23 45.95
#